data_AF-A0A1G5SJW3-F1
#
_entry.id   AF-A0A1G5SJW3-F1
#
_cell.length_a   1.000
_cell.length_b   1.000
_cell.length_c   1.000
_cell.angle_alpha   90.00
_cell.angle_beta   90.00
_cell.angle_gamma   90.00
#
_symmetry.space_group_name_H-M   'P 1'
#
loop_
_entity.id
_entity.type
_entity.pdbx_description
1 polymer ?
#
loop_
_entity_poly.entity_id
_entity_poly.type
_entity_poly.pdbx_seq_one_letter_code
_entity_poly.pdbx_strand_id
1 'polypeptide(L)' 'MDWSLYKYRHLVENTFVRLKQYRAVATRYDKLKRDYKSMVAMAYGYLWLPM' A
#
# COMPACT_ATOMS: atom_id res chain seq x y z
N MET A 1 -19.62 14.68 13.88
CA MET A 1 -18.71 13.52 13.94
C MET A 1 -19.03 12.66 12.74
N ASP A 2 -18.25 12.79 11.66
CA ASP A 2 -18.54 12.19 10.36
C ASP A 2 -18.33 10.68 10.36
N TRP A 3 -19.30 9.96 10.91
CA TRP A 3 -19.33 8.51 10.99
C TRP A 3 -19.26 7.85 9.61
N SER A 4 -19.81 8.53 8.60
CA SER A 4 -19.69 8.19 7.19
C SER A 4 -18.25 8.19 6.69
N LEU A 5 -17.45 9.21 7.02
CA LEU A 5 -16.04 9.29 6.64
C LEU A 5 -15.19 8.24 7.36
N TYR A 6 -15.49 7.98 8.63
CA TYR A 6 -14.79 6.96 9.42
C TYR A 6 -15.01 5.55 8.87
N LYS A 7 -16.19 5.30 8.29
CA LYS A 7 -16.49 4.01 7.63
C LYS A 7 -15.54 3.74 6.46
N TYR A 8 -15.13 4.73 5.67
CA TYR A 8 -14.23 4.50 4.54
C TYR A 8 -12.77 4.19 4.94
N ARG A 9 -12.40 4.39 6.20
CA ARG A 9 -11.04 4.14 6.70
C ARG A 9 -10.59 2.68 6.52
N HIS A 10 -11.52 1.73 6.64
CA HIS A 10 -11.20 0.31 6.49
C HIS A 10 -10.67 -0.03 5.09
N LEU A 11 -11.08 0.71 4.04
CA LEU A 11 -10.62 0.49 2.66
C LEU A 11 -9.13 0.82 2.52
N VAL A 12 -8.72 1.91 3.16
CA VAL A 12 -7.33 2.35 3.22
C VAL A 12 -6.50 1.36 4.05
N GLU A 13 -7.00 0.97 5.23
CA GLU A 13 -6.31 0.00 6.10
C GLU A 13 -6.14 -1.37 5.43
N ASN A 14 -7.15 -1.87 4.70
CA ASN A 14 -7.06 -3.14 3.98
C ASN A 14 -5.99 -3.10 2.87
N THR A 15 -5.88 -1.95 2.20
CA THR A 15 -4.84 -1.68 1.21
C THR A 15 -3.44 -1.74 1.83
N PHE A 16 -3.26 -1.11 3.00
CA PHE A 16 -1.99 -1.15 3.72
C PHE A 16 -1.64 -2.54 4.26
N VAL A 17 -2.62 -3.33 4.70
CA VAL A 17 -2.39 -4.72 5.14
C VAL A 17 -1.87 -5.55 3.97
N ARG A 18 -2.48 -5.45 2.79
CA ARG A 18 -2.01 -6.14 1.58
C ARG A 18 -0.63 -5.64 1.15
N LEU A 19 -0.37 -4.34 1.25
CA LEU A 19 0.95 -3.77 0.96
C LEU A 19 2.06 -4.33 1.86
N LYS A 20 1.77 -4.56 3.14
CA LYS A 20 2.72 -5.17 4.10
C LYS A 20 3.00 -6.65 3.83
N GLN A 21 2.17 -7.35 3.06
CA GLN A 21 2.45 -8.73 2.64
C GLN A 21 3.60 -8.80 1.62
N TYR A 22 3.85 -7.72 0.87
CA TYR A 22 5.00 -7.64 -0.03
C TYR A 22 6.27 -7.47 0.79
N ARG A 23 7.03 -8.56 0.95
CA ARG A 23 8.30 -8.59 1.70
C ARG A 23 9.25 -7.47 1.30
N ALA A 24 9.36 -7.18 0.01
CA ALA A 24 10.23 -6.13 -0.49
C ALA A 24 9.81 -4.71 -0.03
N VAL A 25 8.50 -4.44 0.09
CA VAL A 25 7.99 -3.19 0.65
C VAL A 25 8.12 -3.15 2.18
N ALA A 26 7.85 -4.28 2.85
CA ALA A 26 7.87 -4.40 4.30
C ALA A 26 9.28 -4.30 4.90
N THR A 27 10.27 -4.94 4.28
CA THR A 27 11.64 -4.96 4.78
C THR A 27 12.47 -3.77 4.31
N ARG A 28 12.00 -3.04 3.29
CA ARG A 28 12.64 -1.81 2.78
C ARG A 28 14.15 -2.01 2.52
N TYR A 29 14.48 -3.04 1.76
CA TYR A 29 15.88 -3.33 1.38
C TYR A 29 16.48 -2.29 0.42
N ASP A 30 15.65 -1.39 -0.12
CA ASP A 30 16.07 -0.33 -1.02
C ASP A 30 16.99 0.69 -0.35
N LYS A 31 18.23 0.78 -0.86
CA LYS A 31 19.20 1.79 -0.46
C LYS A 31 18.78 3.21 -0.86
N LEU A 32 18.09 3.35 -2.00
CA LEU A 32 17.70 4.66 -2.54
C LEU A 32 16.21 4.92 -2.35
N LYS A 33 15.88 6.11 -1.84
CA LYS A 33 14.48 6.53 -1.64
C LYS A 33 13.64 6.51 -2.93
N ARG A 34 14.26 6.72 -4.09
CA ARG A 34 13.60 6.69 -5.40
C ARG A 34 13.14 5.28 -5.77
N ASP A 35 13.99 4.29 -5.51
CA ASP A 35 13.69 2.90 -5.85
C ASP A 35 12.56 2.35 -4.97
N TYR A 36 12.63 2.61 -3.66
CA TYR A 36 11.54 2.31 -2.75
C TYR A 36 10.19 2.92 -3.18
N LYS A 37 10.19 4.18 -3.64
CA LYS A 37 8.97 4.82 -4.16
C LYS A 37 8.44 4.11 -5.40
N SER A 38 9.31 3.71 -6.33
CA SER A 38 8.94 2.96 -7.52
C SER A 38 8.35 1.58 -7.16
N MET A 39 8.98 0.84 -6.23
CA MET A 39 8.45 -0.44 -5.73
C MET A 39 7.06 -0.29 -5.11
N VAL A 40 6.86 0.72 -4.27
CA VAL A 40 5.56 0.98 -3.64
C VAL A 40 4.52 1.33 -4.71
N ALA A 41 4.85 2.17 -5.69
CA ALA A 41 3.95 2.54 -6.78
C ALA A 41 3.53 1.33 -7.63
N MET A 42 4.48 0.44 -7.95
CA MET A 42 4.20 -0.81 -8.66
C MET A 42 3.28 -1.73 -7.84
N ALA A 43 3.54 -1.88 -6.53
CA ALA A 43 2.69 -2.70 -5.65
C ALA A 43 1.25 -2.15 -5.55
N TYR A 44 1.08 -0.83 -5.50
CA TYR A 44 -0.23 -0.20 -5.56
C TYR A 44 -0.93 -0.42 -6.91
N GLY A 45 -0.19 -0.30 -8.02
CA GLY A 45 -0.73 -0.59 -9.36
C GLY A 45 -1.23 -2.03 -9.48
N TYR A 46 -0.44 -2.99 -8.99
CA TYR A 46 -0.83 -4.40 -8.96
C TYR A 46 -2.05 -4.66 -8.07
N LEU A 47 -2.16 -3.99 -6.92
CA LEU A 47 -3.29 -4.13 -6.02
C LEU A 47 -4.60 -3.61 -6.62
N TRP A 48 -4.50 -2.60 -7.48
CA TRP A 48 -5.63 -1.89 -8.07
C TRP A 48 -6.17 -2.55 -9.33
N LEU A 49 -5.34 -3.31 -10.06
CA LEU A 49 -5.83 -4.12 -11.19
C LEU A 49 -6.65 -5.31 -10.67
N PRO A 50 -7.92 -5.44 -11.10
CA PRO A 50 -8.65 -6.70 -10.96
C PRO A 50 -8.10 -7.67 -12.01
N MET A 51 -7.19 -8.57 -11.61
CA MET A 51 -6.92 -9.79 -12.37
C MET A 51 -7.99 -10.83 -12.09
#